data_AF-D3MT70-F1
#
_entry.id   AF-D3MT70-F1
#
_cell.length_a   1.000
_cell.length_b   1.000
_cell.length_c   1.000
_cell.angle_alpha   90.00
_cell.angle_beta   90.00
_cell.angle_gamma   90.00
#
_symmetry.space_group_name_H-M   'P 1'
#
loop_
_entity.id
_entity.type
_entity.pdbx_description
1 polymer ?
#
loop_
_entity_poly.entity_id
_entity_poly.type
_entity_poly.pdbx_seq_one_letter_code
_entity_poly.pdbx_strand_id
1 'polypeptide(L)'
;MEDKFPNNDIETDGNKWNVELVFYGNDKEHLFNADVCNILKELSNNLFDLESYSITKEQFDSMKNKSVDYYSLPLTKKEFEELSRDEILKKRIEYLKENNLL
;
A
#
# COMPACT_ATOMS: atom_id res chain seq x y z
N MET A 1 -9.56 -10.85 22.60
CA MET A 1 -10.63 -11.13 21.64
C MET A 1 -10.07 -12.20 20.73
N GLU A 2 -10.58 -13.43 20.83
CA GLU A 2 -10.23 -14.50 19.89
C GLU A 2 -10.64 -14.08 18.48
N ASP A 3 -9.75 -14.33 17.54
CA ASP A 3 -9.96 -14.09 16.13
C ASP A 3 -11.15 -14.96 15.67
N LYS A 4 -12.26 -14.30 15.32
CA LYS A 4 -13.54 -14.95 15.02
C LYS A 4 -13.65 -15.39 13.56
N PHE A 5 -12.55 -15.52 12.84
CA PHE A 5 -12.59 -15.98 11.46
C PHE A 5 -12.28 -17.48 11.41
N PRO A 6 -13.28 -18.35 11.17
CA PRO A 6 -12.98 -19.72 10.83
C PRO A 6 -12.21 -19.71 9.51
N ASN A 7 -11.29 -20.66 9.32
CA ASN A 7 -10.43 -20.83 8.14
C ASN A 7 -11.16 -21.00 6.78
N ASN A 8 -12.45 -20.67 6.68
CA ASN A 8 -13.35 -20.90 5.54
C ASN A 8 -14.16 -19.64 5.13
N ASP A 9 -13.70 -18.42 5.41
CA ASP A 9 -14.34 -17.23 4.83
C ASP A 9 -13.99 -17.11 3.34
N ILE A 10 -14.87 -17.64 2.49
CA ILE A 10 -14.73 -17.65 1.03
C ILE A 10 -15.54 -16.49 0.47
N GLU A 11 -14.90 -15.65 -0.37
CA GLU A 11 -15.59 -14.57 -1.06
C GLU A 11 -16.70 -15.11 -1.98
N THR A 12 -17.89 -14.52 -1.87
CA THR A 12 -19.04 -14.80 -2.74
C THR A 12 -19.62 -13.50 -3.26
N ASP A 13 -20.51 -13.53 -4.26
CA ASP A 13 -21.12 -12.30 -4.80
C ASP A 13 -21.87 -11.45 -3.77
N GLY A 14 -22.41 -12.07 -2.71
CA GLY A 14 -23.08 -11.37 -1.61
C GLY A 14 -22.21 -11.15 -0.37
N ASN A 15 -21.00 -11.70 -0.31
CA ASN A 15 -20.07 -11.56 0.82
C ASN A 15 -18.66 -11.36 0.30
N LYS A 16 -18.28 -10.09 0.10
CA LYS A 16 -16.96 -9.67 -0.36
C LYS A 16 -16.35 -8.73 0.66
N TRP A 17 -15.07 -8.93 0.93
CA TRP A 17 -14.28 -7.98 1.70
C TRP A 17 -13.64 -7.01 0.72
N ASN A 18 -13.77 -5.73 0.97
CA ASN A 18 -13.09 -4.71 0.19
C ASN A 18 -12.55 -3.64 1.12
N VAL A 19 -11.48 -3.01 0.68
CA VAL A 19 -10.93 -1.80 1.27
C VAL A 19 -10.90 -0.74 0.20
N GLU A 20 -11.38 0.45 0.54
CA GLU A 20 -11.19 1.64 -0.27
C GLU A 20 -9.96 2.39 0.26
N LEU A 21 -8.98 2.60 -0.61
CA LEU A 21 -7.78 3.37 -0.30
C LEU A 21 -7.87 4.73 -1.00
N VAL A 22 -7.73 5.81 -0.24
CA VAL A 22 -7.74 7.18 -0.76
C VAL A 22 -6.35 7.79 -0.60
N PHE A 23 -5.76 8.22 -1.71
CA PHE A 23 -4.47 8.90 -1.75
C PHE A 23 -4.65 10.34 -2.21
N TYR A 24 -4.24 11.28 -1.37
CA TYR A 24 -4.18 12.70 -1.76
C TYR A 24 -2.81 12.96 -2.39
N GLY A 25 -2.75 12.94 -3.73
CA GLY A 25 -1.49 13.06 -4.47
C GLY A 25 -0.74 14.39 -4.27
N ASN A 26 -1.43 15.43 -3.78
CA ASN A 26 -0.85 16.73 -3.47
C ASN A 26 -0.47 16.92 -1.99
N ASP A 27 -0.62 15.88 -1.17
CA ASP A 27 -0.25 15.91 0.24
C ASP A 27 1.27 15.89 0.40
N LYS A 28 1.80 16.92 1.06
CA LYS A 28 3.24 17.09 1.27
C LYS A 28 3.79 16.26 2.43
N GLU A 29 2.92 15.81 3.35
CA GLU A 29 3.33 14.96 4.49
C GLU A 29 3.52 13.49 4.06
N HIS A 30 2.95 13.13 2.91
CA HIS A 30 2.99 11.78 2.35
C HIS A 30 3.64 11.78 0.97
N LEU A 31 4.98 11.84 0.96
CA LEU A 31 5.81 12.03 -0.23
C LEU A 31 5.51 11.07 -1.39
N PHE A 32 5.06 9.84 -1.10
CA PHE A 32 4.79 8.82 -2.12
C PHE A 32 3.36 8.81 -2.65
N ASN A 33 2.44 9.63 -2.11
CA ASN A 33 1.05 9.66 -2.60
C ASN A 33 0.99 10.09 -4.07
N ALA A 34 1.81 11.07 -4.46
CA ALA A 34 1.91 11.53 -5.84
C ALA A 34 2.31 10.40 -6.79
N ASP A 35 3.31 9.61 -6.39
CA ASP A 35 3.80 8.47 -7.17
C ASP A 35 2.72 7.39 -7.31
N VAL A 36 2.02 7.04 -6.22
CA VAL A 36 0.89 6.09 -6.27
C VAL A 36 -0.20 6.58 -7.22
N CYS A 37 -0.61 7.84 -7.15
CA CYS A 37 -1.59 8.42 -8.07
C CYS A 37 -1.12 8.34 -9.54
N ASN A 38 0.17 8.61 -9.80
CA ASN A 38 0.72 8.54 -11.14
C ASN A 38 0.78 7.11 -11.68
N ILE A 39 1.19 6.13 -10.87
CA ILE A 39 1.18 4.70 -11.23
C ILE A 39 -0.24 4.26 -11.62
N LEU A 40 -1.23 4.56 -10.78
CA LEU A 40 -2.62 4.17 -11.02
C LEU A 40 -3.18 4.82 -12.29
N LYS A 41 -2.86 6.10 -12.52
CA LYS A 41 -3.26 6.83 -13.72
C LYS A 41 -2.63 6.23 -14.99
N GLU A 42 -1.33 5.97 -14.99
CA GLU A 42 -0.63 5.38 -16.13
C GLU A 42 -1.17 3.98 -16.44
N LEU A 43 -1.32 3.13 -15.41
CA LEU A 43 -1.89 1.80 -15.56
C LEU A 43 -3.31 1.84 -16.14
N SER A 44 -4.17 2.73 -15.62
CA SER A 44 -5.54 2.88 -16.12
C SER A 44 -5.58 3.29 -17.59
N ASN A 45 -4.72 4.23 -18.00
CA ASN A 45 -4.65 4.67 -19.40
C ASN A 45 -4.15 3.53 -20.30
N ASN A 46 -3.09 2.84 -19.91
CA ASN A 46 -2.52 1.74 -20.69
C ASN A 46 -3.51 0.56 -20.81
N LEU A 47 -4.30 0.29 -19.76
CA LEU A 47 -5.38 -0.70 -19.81
C LEU A 47 -6.47 -0.28 -20.79
N PHE A 48 -6.92 0.98 -20.73
CA PHE A 48 -7.88 1.51 -21.68
C PHE A 48 -7.38 1.41 -23.13
N ASP A 49 -6.11 1.75 -23.38
CA ASP A 49 -5.51 1.65 -24.70
C ASP A 49 -5.42 0.20 -25.19
N LEU A 50 -5.16 -0.76 -24.29
CA LEU A 50 -5.14 -2.17 -24.62
C LEU A 50 -6.55 -2.71 -24.93
N GLU A 51 -7.54 -2.37 -24.10
CA GLU A 51 -8.94 -2.77 -24.26
C GLU A 51 -9.60 -2.15 -25.50
N SER A 52 -9.18 -0.93 -25.86
CA SER A 52 -9.61 -0.24 -27.09
C SER A 52 -8.84 -0.67 -28.33
N TYR A 53 -7.89 -1.61 -28.21
CA TYR A 53 -7.01 -2.07 -29.29
C TYR A 53 -6.11 -0.99 -29.90
N SER A 54 -5.87 0.09 -29.17
CA SER A 54 -4.97 1.18 -29.56
C SER A 54 -3.49 0.79 -29.43
N ILE A 55 -3.18 -0.17 -28.56
CA ILE A 55 -1.84 -0.76 -28.37
C ILE A 55 -1.90 -2.29 -28.37
N THR A 56 -0.76 -2.93 -28.65
CA THR A 56 -0.61 -4.37 -28.52
C THR A 56 -0.33 -4.77 -27.07
N LYS A 57 -0.55 -6.06 -26.76
CA LYS A 57 -0.15 -6.64 -25.47
C LYS A 57 1.34 -6.48 -25.20
N GLU A 58 2.19 -6.61 -26.22
CA GLU A 58 3.64 -6.43 -26.08
C GLU A 58 4.00 -4.99 -25.67
N GLN A 59 3.35 -4.00 -26.28
CA GLN A 59 3.53 -2.59 -25.91
C GLN A 59 3.08 -2.33 -24.47
N PHE A 60 1.92 -2.86 -24.08
CA PHE A 60 1.43 -2.79 -22.70
C PHE A 60 2.43 -3.41 -21.71
N ASP A 61 2.90 -4.63 -21.97
CA ASP A 61 3.86 -5.32 -21.10
C ASP A 61 5.18 -4.54 -21.00
N SER A 62 5.63 -3.93 -22.10
CA SER A 62 6.83 -3.07 -22.11
C SER A 62 6.65 -1.82 -21.24
N MET A 63 5.51 -1.14 -21.34
CA MET A 63 5.19 0.03 -20.49
C MET A 63 5.09 -0.35 -19.03
N LYS A 64 4.43 -1.47 -18.72
CA LYS A 64 4.32 -2.01 -17.36
C LYS A 64 5.70 -2.27 -16.75
N ASN A 65 6.60 -2.92 -17.49
CA ASN A 65 7.96 -3.20 -17.00
C ASN A 65 8.75 -1.91 -16.77
N LYS A 66 8.65 -0.92 -17.66
CA LYS A 66 9.27 0.40 -17.46
C LYS A 66 8.76 1.10 -16.21
N SER A 67 7.45 1.04 -15.96
CA SER A 67 6.84 1.55 -14.72
C SER A 67 7.42 0.84 -13.49
N VAL A 68 7.50 -0.50 -13.51
CA VAL A 68 8.08 -1.28 -12.39
C VAL A 68 9.54 -0.89 -12.14
N ASP A 69 10.35 -0.77 -13.20
CA ASP A 69 11.76 -0.39 -13.09
C ASP A 69 11.94 1.06 -12.61
N TYR A 70 11.05 1.96 -13.00
CA TYR A 70 11.10 3.37 -12.59
C TYR A 70 10.73 3.53 -11.11
N TYR A 71 9.67 2.87 -10.67
CA TYR A 71 9.20 2.91 -9.28
C TYR A 71 9.85 1.84 -8.40
N SER A 72 10.90 1.15 -8.89
CA SER A 72 11.76 0.29 -8.07
C SER A 72 12.68 1.15 -7.19
N LEU A 73 12.10 2.07 -6.42
CA LEU A 73 12.74 2.53 -5.20
C LEU A 73 12.90 1.30 -4.29
N PRO A 74 13.99 1.18 -3.52
CA PRO A 74 14.01 0.18 -2.48
C PRO A 74 12.87 0.55 -1.53
N LEU A 75 11.79 -0.23 -1.56
CA LEU A 75 10.89 -0.37 -0.41
C LEU A 75 11.81 -0.80 0.73
N THR A 76 12.35 0.17 1.46
CA THR A 76 13.16 -0.11 2.63
C THR A 76 12.19 -0.72 3.62
N LYS A 77 12.31 -2.04 3.79
CA LYS A 77 11.60 -2.73 4.85
C LYS A 77 11.97 -1.99 6.13
N LYS A 78 10.99 -1.33 6.76
CA LYS A 78 11.22 -0.65 8.03
C LYS A 78 11.74 -1.69 9.01
N GLU A 79 13.02 -1.58 9.37
CA GLU A 79 13.60 -2.42 10.39
C GLU A 79 13.12 -1.90 11.73
N PHE A 80 12.49 -2.79 12.49
CA PHE A 80 12.11 -2.51 13.87
C PHE A 80 13.25 -2.97 14.76
N GLU A 81 13.57 -2.16 15.76
CA GLU A 81 14.50 -2.52 16.82
C GLU A 81 14.06 -3.82 17.52
N GLU A 82 15.00 -4.75 17.71
CA GLU A 82 14.79 -5.90 18.58
C GLU A 82 14.92 -5.46 20.04
N LEU A 83 13.79 -5.37 20.73
CA LEU A 83 13.73 -4.91 22.13
C LEU A 83 13.32 -6.03 23.07
N SER A 84 13.93 -6.06 24.25
CA SER A 84 13.44 -6.84 25.38
C SER A 84 12.10 -6.30 25.90
N ARG A 85 11.40 -7.11 26.71
CA ARG A 85 10.13 -6.68 27.33
C ARG A 85 10.26 -5.42 28.17
N ASP A 86 11.35 -5.27 28.90
CA ASP A 86 11.57 -4.12 29.78
C ASP A 86 11.81 -2.84 28.97
N GLU A 87 12.54 -2.94 27.86
CA GLU A 87 12.76 -1.82 26.93
C GLU A 87 11.45 -1.39 26.25
N ILE A 88 10.61 -2.34 25.82
CA ILE A 88 9.27 -2.05 25.29
C ILE A 88 8.43 -1.31 26.33
N LEU A 89 8.42 -1.77 27.58
CA LEU A 89 7.65 -1.15 28.65
C LEU A 89 8.12 0.29 28.91
N LYS A 90 9.43 0.52 28.95
CA LYS A 90 10.01 1.84 29.14
C LYS A 90 9.62 2.80 28.01
N LYS A 91 9.80 2.39 26.75
CA LYS A 91 9.40 3.19 25.58
C LYS A 91 7.91 3.46 25.54
N ARG A 92 7.07 2.50 25.96
CA ARG A 92 5.63 2.71 26.07
C ARG A 92 5.28 3.77 27.11
N ILE A 93 5.92 3.75 28.27
CA ILE A 93 5.71 4.77 29.31
C ILE A 93 6.14 6.16 28.83
N GLU A 94 7.30 6.26 28.17
CA GLU A 94 7.79 7.51 27.57
C GLU A 94 6.80 8.06 26.55
N TYR A 95 6.36 7.23 25.59
CA TYR A 95 5.36 7.59 24.59
C TYR A 95 4.05 8.09 25.23
N LEU A 96 3.54 7.41 26.26
CA LEU A 96 2.31 7.81 26.93
C LEU A 96 2.44 9.17 27.63
N LYS A 97 3.60 9.45 28.26
CA LYS A 97 3.86 10.76 28.87
C LYS A 97 3.95 11.87 27.82
N GLU A 98 4.66 11.64 26.73
CA GLU A 98 4.82 12.63 25.64
C GLU A 98 3.50 12.99 24.97
N ASN A 99 2.55 12.05 24.93
CA ASN A 99 1.23 12.24 24.32
C ASN A 99 0.13 12.58 25.35
N ASN A 100 0.48 12.86 26.62
CA ASN A 100 -0.47 13.15 27.71
C ASN A 100 -1.57 12.08 27.90
N LEU A 101 -1.21 10.81 27.72
CA LEU A 101 -2.10 9.66 27.87
C LEU A 101 -1.87 8.89 29.20
N LEU A 102 -1.01 9.42 30.07
CA LEU A 102 -0.62 8.87 31.36
C LEU A 102 -0.96 9.87 32.48
#